data_AF-A0A5C8JI97-F1
#
_entry.id   AF-A0A5C8JI97-F1
#
_cell.length_a   1.000
_cell.length_b   1.000
_cell.length_c   1.000
_cell.angle_alpha   90.00
_cell.angle_beta   90.00
_cell.angle_gamma   90.00
#
_symmetry.space_group_name_H-M   'P 1'
#
loop_
_entity.id
_entity.type
_entity.pdbx_description
1 polymer ?
#
loop_
_entity_poly.entity_id
_entity_poly.type
_entity_poly.pdbx_seq_one_letter_code
_entity_poly.pdbx_strand_id
1 'polypeptide(L)'
;MAQYSFPWNDVNGDRLYDATDFKRFFTAFLNTGIVMSNNDGLKVRSAQNGMNIQVGAGAGVINGGSYVSDAPVGFQVNVASSLQDRKDSIVLKEDEGTRETYLFYKSNDTTVTRNETTYELQLAVINVPKNATQITDADITDMRGNSNVCGWCTPFDNVNVDGLVDQYKSIFEQGEADFIAWFDSMKNQLSEDAAGNLQNQVNDIKTQVDENKVNMSDLLALVYPVGAYYMSALETEPATLFGFGTWERIKGRTLVGVDESDSMLAEANKEGGSTNPLTKHSHSASNGNFTYAVSGKSWASGTSPSASYALQTGTGTASSGSNTNHANWQPFKTAYIWQRTE
;
A
#
# COMPACT_ATOMS: atom_id res chain seq x y z
N MET A 1 40.29 -0.83 37.86
CA MET A 1 39.37 0.11 38.54
C MET A 1 38.28 0.51 37.54
N ALA A 2 36.98 0.41 37.89
CA ALA A 2 35.89 0.53 36.92
C ALA A 2 35.44 1.98 36.63
N GLN A 3 35.61 2.91 37.60
CA GLN A 3 35.25 4.32 37.46
C GLN A 3 36.28 5.17 38.20
N TYR A 4 36.56 6.38 37.70
CA TYR A 4 37.53 7.30 38.28
C TYR A 4 37.12 8.74 37.98
N SER A 5 37.31 9.65 38.93
CA SER A 5 36.90 11.06 38.82
C SER A 5 37.94 11.95 39.51
N PHE A 6 38.47 12.92 38.77
CA PHE A 6 39.57 13.82 39.15
C PHE A 6 39.51 15.09 38.28
N PRO A 7 39.88 16.28 38.78
CA PRO A 7 40.34 16.59 40.14
C PRO A 7 39.20 16.97 41.12
N TRP A 8 39.45 16.82 42.42
CA TRP A 8 38.57 17.25 43.51
C TRP A 8 39.37 17.99 44.62
N ASN A 9 38.69 18.66 45.55
CA ASN A 9 39.37 19.21 46.73
C ASN A 9 39.71 18.10 47.73
N ASP A 10 40.89 18.17 48.32
CA ASP A 10 41.29 17.32 49.45
C ASP A 10 40.56 17.73 50.73
N VAL A 11 40.07 16.75 51.49
CA VAL A 11 39.43 16.97 52.79
C VAL A 11 40.06 16.00 53.79
N ASN A 12 40.89 16.53 54.70
CA ASN A 12 41.61 15.76 55.71
C ASN A 12 42.60 14.72 55.12
N GLY A 13 43.20 14.98 53.97
CA GLY A 13 44.19 14.07 53.35
C GLY A 13 43.59 12.83 52.68
N ASP A 14 42.27 12.82 52.43
CA ASP A 14 41.57 11.71 51.78
C ASP A 14 41.86 11.63 50.27
N ARG A 15 42.38 12.70 49.66
CA ARG A 15 42.60 12.82 48.21
C ARG A 15 43.96 13.45 47.90
N LEU A 16 45.02 12.79 48.35
CA LEU A 16 46.38 13.04 47.89
C LEU A 16 46.54 12.57 46.45
N TYR A 17 47.03 13.45 45.58
CA TYR A 17 47.25 13.17 44.17
C TYR A 17 48.71 12.91 43.86
N ASP A 18 48.97 11.98 42.94
CA ASP A 18 50.31 11.71 42.43
C ASP A 18 50.48 12.13 40.96
N ALA A 19 51.69 11.95 40.42
CA ALA A 19 51.96 12.27 39.03
C ALA A 19 51.17 11.38 38.04
N THR A 20 50.82 10.16 38.45
CA THR A 20 50.03 9.20 37.66
C THR A 20 48.60 9.70 37.47
N ASP A 21 48.00 10.30 38.50
CA ASP A 21 46.66 10.89 38.44
C ASP A 21 46.59 12.00 37.39
N PHE A 22 47.58 12.89 37.37
CA PHE A 22 47.68 13.96 36.36
C PHE A 22 47.98 13.42 34.96
N LYS A 23 48.91 12.45 34.82
CA LYS A 23 49.18 11.78 33.54
C LYS A 23 47.92 11.13 32.96
N ARG A 24 47.10 10.50 33.81
CA ARG A 24 45.81 9.89 33.43
C ARG A 24 44.81 10.94 32.95
N PHE A 25 44.74 12.08 33.64
CA PHE A 25 43.89 13.19 33.23
C PHE A 25 44.29 13.74 31.85
N PHE A 26 45.58 13.95 31.60
CA PHE A 26 46.04 14.47 30.31
C PHE A 26 45.88 13.47 29.17
N THR A 27 46.10 12.17 29.41
CA THR A 27 45.89 11.12 28.39
C THR A 27 44.45 11.05 27.88
N ALA A 28 43.47 11.50 28.68
CA ALA A 28 42.07 11.55 28.24
C ALA A 28 41.82 12.54 27.10
N PHE A 29 42.67 13.56 26.98
CA PHE A 29 42.49 14.63 25.99
C PHE A 29 43.64 14.72 24.99
N LEU A 30 44.85 14.29 25.35
CA LEU A 30 46.04 14.39 24.52
C LEU A 30 46.56 12.99 24.22
N ASN A 31 46.78 12.69 22.94
CA ASN A 31 47.52 11.49 22.56
C ASN A 31 49.04 11.69 22.75
N THR A 32 49.76 10.57 22.83
CA THR A 32 51.22 10.58 22.84
C THR A 32 51.75 11.07 21.48
N GLY A 33 52.62 12.08 21.49
CA GLY A 33 53.16 12.68 20.27
C GLY A 33 53.88 14.02 20.51
N ILE A 34 54.32 14.67 19.43
CA ILE A 34 55.02 15.97 19.45
C ILE A 34 54.03 17.11 19.25
N VAL A 35 54.17 18.19 20.02
CA VAL A 35 53.27 19.35 19.94
C VAL A 35 53.69 20.23 18.76
N MET A 36 52.92 20.21 17.68
CA MET A 36 53.25 20.94 16.43
C MET A 36 53.38 22.46 16.59
N SER A 37 52.56 23.05 17.46
CA SER A 37 52.42 24.52 17.58
C SER A 37 53.41 25.16 18.55
N ASN A 38 54.31 24.38 19.17
CA ASN A 38 55.26 24.90 20.15
C ASN A 38 56.64 25.11 19.52
N ASN A 39 57.02 26.37 19.30
CA ASN A 39 58.34 26.78 18.77
C ASN A 39 58.75 26.03 17.49
N ASP A 40 59.90 25.35 17.49
CA ASP A 40 60.40 24.54 16.36
C ASP A 40 59.80 23.12 16.34
N GLY A 41 58.98 22.77 17.33
CA GLY A 41 58.35 21.45 17.46
C GLY A 41 59.36 20.32 17.62
N LEU A 42 60.48 20.56 18.32
CA LEU A 42 61.57 19.59 18.47
C LEU A 42 62.15 19.10 17.12
N LYS A 43 62.19 19.98 16.12
CA LYS A 43 62.76 19.65 14.81
C LYS A 43 64.25 19.41 14.91
N VAL A 44 64.72 18.29 14.35
CA VAL A 44 66.16 18.00 14.21
C VAL A 44 66.69 18.67 12.95
N ARG A 45 67.81 19.39 13.08
CA ARG A 45 68.54 20.06 11.99
C ARG A 45 70.04 19.86 12.15
N SER A 46 70.81 20.03 11.09
CA SER A 46 72.27 20.05 11.15
C SER A 46 72.77 21.33 11.85
N ALA A 47 73.91 21.25 12.53
CA ALA A 47 74.60 22.42 13.05
C ALA A 47 75.44 23.13 11.95
N GLN A 48 75.20 22.81 10.67
CA GLN A 48 75.79 23.37 9.45
C GLN A 48 77.30 23.14 9.22
N ASN A 49 78.11 22.90 10.26
CA ASN A 49 79.55 22.66 10.12
C ASN A 49 80.02 21.54 11.07
N GLY A 50 80.24 20.34 10.51
CA GLY A 50 80.78 19.17 11.21
C GLY A 50 79.76 18.08 11.53
N MET A 51 80.18 17.11 12.34
CA MET A 51 79.38 15.95 12.75
C MET A 51 78.47 16.27 13.94
N ASN A 52 77.73 17.38 13.85
CA ASN A 52 76.85 17.87 14.92
C ASN A 52 75.47 18.18 14.37
N ILE A 53 74.46 17.88 15.18
CA ILE A 53 73.06 18.18 14.92
C ILE A 53 72.47 18.94 16.11
N GLN A 54 71.30 19.51 15.91
CA GLN A 54 70.57 20.24 16.93
C GLN A 54 69.09 19.91 16.85
N VAL A 55 68.49 19.68 18.01
CA VAL A 55 67.03 19.59 18.19
C VAL A 55 66.55 20.96 18.62
N GLY A 56 65.65 21.58 17.85
CA GLY A 56 65.08 22.89 18.19
C GLY A 56 64.24 22.86 19.46
N ALA A 57 63.91 24.04 19.99
CA ALA A 57 62.98 24.18 21.12
C ALA A 57 61.59 23.61 20.75
N GLY A 58 60.85 23.10 21.73
CA GLY A 58 59.53 22.52 21.48
C GLY A 58 59.00 21.71 22.66
N ALA A 59 57.89 21.03 22.44
CA ALA A 59 57.25 20.19 23.46
C ALA A 59 56.78 18.86 22.89
N GLY A 60 56.69 17.85 23.77
CA GLY A 60 56.15 16.53 23.48
C GLY A 60 55.35 16.00 24.65
N VAL A 61 54.43 15.09 24.37
CA VAL A 61 53.62 14.39 25.36
C VAL A 61 53.83 12.90 25.19
N ILE A 62 54.19 12.20 26.26
CA ILE A 62 54.31 10.74 26.29
C ILE A 62 53.50 10.22 27.48
N ASN A 63 52.47 9.42 27.20
CA ASN A 63 51.59 8.81 28.21
C ASN A 63 51.04 9.83 29.23
N GLY A 64 50.69 11.03 28.75
CA GLY A 64 50.20 12.14 29.56
C GLY A 64 51.29 12.93 30.31
N GLY A 65 52.54 12.48 30.28
CA GLY A 65 53.71 13.21 30.76
C GLY A 65 54.18 14.24 29.75
N SER A 66 54.53 15.44 30.20
CA SER A 66 54.97 16.53 29.33
C SER A 66 56.50 16.66 29.31
N TYR A 67 57.07 16.83 28.13
CA TYR A 67 58.42 17.33 27.92
C TYR A 67 58.37 18.70 27.27
N VAL A 68 59.17 19.65 27.76
CA VAL A 68 59.32 20.99 27.19
C VAL A 68 60.79 21.37 27.17
N SER A 69 61.24 21.90 26.04
CA SER A 69 62.57 22.47 25.85
C SER A 69 62.41 23.88 25.29
N ASP A 70 62.96 24.87 25.98
CA ASP A 70 62.88 26.30 25.65
C ASP A 70 64.05 26.79 24.79
N ALA A 71 65.11 25.98 24.65
CA ALA A 71 66.29 26.28 23.86
C ALA A 71 66.74 25.05 23.04
N PRO A 72 67.37 25.26 21.88
CA PRO A 72 67.86 24.15 21.08
C PRO A 72 68.93 23.30 21.77
N VAL A 73 68.82 21.97 21.70
CA VAL A 73 69.73 20.99 22.32
C VAL A 73 70.65 20.37 21.26
N GLY A 74 71.96 20.52 21.42
CA GLY A 74 72.96 19.99 20.50
C GLY A 74 73.34 18.54 20.80
N PHE A 75 73.55 17.74 19.76
CA PHE A 75 74.07 16.38 19.85
C PHE A 75 75.27 16.21 18.91
N GLN A 76 76.31 15.57 19.44
CA GLN A 76 77.45 15.15 18.64
C GLN A 76 77.15 13.79 18.00
N VAL A 77 77.19 13.74 16.67
CA VAL A 77 77.10 12.48 15.93
C VAL A 77 78.48 11.84 15.94
N ASN A 78 78.54 10.55 16.24
CA ASN A 78 79.80 9.82 16.23
C ASN A 78 80.44 9.90 14.83
N VAL A 79 81.78 9.93 14.78
CA VAL A 79 82.50 10.00 13.50
C VAL A 79 82.07 8.87 12.56
N ALA A 80 81.97 9.18 11.26
CA ALA A 80 81.57 8.23 10.25
C ALA A 80 82.56 7.06 10.14
N SER A 81 82.05 5.86 9.84
CA SER A 81 82.89 4.71 9.52
C SER A 81 83.59 4.94 8.17
N SER A 82 84.78 4.36 8.00
CA SER A 82 85.45 4.35 6.68
C SER A 82 84.93 3.24 5.76
N LEU A 83 84.17 2.28 6.29
CA LEU A 83 83.81 1.04 5.61
C LEU A 83 82.36 1.00 5.13
N GLN A 84 81.42 1.52 5.92
CA GLN A 84 79.98 1.35 5.69
C GLN A 84 79.20 2.59 6.11
N ASP A 85 78.11 2.86 5.40
CA ASP A 85 77.11 3.85 5.80
C ASP A 85 76.31 3.27 6.98
N ARG A 86 75.86 4.14 7.88
CA ARG A 86 74.99 3.73 8.99
C ARG A 86 73.85 4.72 9.19
N LYS A 87 72.83 4.29 9.93
CA LYS A 87 71.71 5.15 10.32
C LYS A 87 71.67 5.29 11.83
N ASP A 88 71.67 6.53 12.27
CA ASP A 88 71.52 6.91 13.66
C ASP A 88 70.10 7.48 13.87
N SER A 89 69.66 7.61 15.12
CA SER A 89 68.32 8.09 15.45
C SER A 89 68.36 9.08 16.61
N ILE A 90 67.52 10.10 16.54
CA ILE A 90 67.21 10.97 17.69
C ILE A 90 65.80 10.64 18.14
N VAL A 91 65.66 10.34 19.42
CA VAL A 91 64.39 9.99 20.04
C VAL A 91 64.11 10.91 21.23
N LEU A 92 62.84 11.19 21.48
CA LEU A 92 62.38 11.63 22.79
C LEU A 92 62.05 10.37 23.60
N LYS A 93 62.76 10.16 24.70
CA LYS A 93 62.67 8.95 25.52
C LYS A 93 62.09 9.29 26.88
N GLU A 94 61.00 8.63 27.25
CA GLU A 94 60.51 8.53 28.62
C GLU A 94 61.10 7.27 29.26
N ASP A 95 61.65 7.41 30.46
CA ASP A 95 62.28 6.32 31.22
C ASP A 95 61.75 6.35 32.67
N GLU A 96 60.92 5.35 33.01
CA GLU A 96 60.28 5.25 34.33
C GLU A 96 61.28 4.92 35.45
N GLY A 97 62.42 4.31 35.12
CA GLY A 97 63.47 3.99 36.09
C GLY A 97 64.18 5.24 36.59
N THR A 98 64.44 6.18 35.68
CA THR A 98 65.03 7.50 36.02
C THR A 98 63.98 8.57 36.34
N ARG A 99 62.71 8.31 36.02
CA ARG A 99 61.57 9.24 36.17
C ARG A 99 61.76 10.53 35.37
N GLU A 100 62.35 10.41 34.18
CA GLU A 100 62.66 11.53 33.31
C GLU A 100 62.19 11.29 31.87
N THR A 101 61.91 12.38 31.18
CA THR A 101 61.71 12.40 29.73
C THR A 101 62.77 13.32 29.11
N TYR A 102 63.57 12.80 28.19
CA TYR A 102 64.72 13.51 27.64
C TYR A 102 65.00 13.15 26.18
N LEU A 103 65.73 14.02 25.49
CA LEU A 103 66.21 13.76 24.14
C LEU A 103 67.43 12.83 24.17
N PHE A 104 67.41 11.77 23.37
CA PHE A 104 68.44 10.74 23.36
C PHE A 104 68.91 10.42 21.93
N TYR A 105 70.23 10.30 21.78
CA TYR A 105 70.89 9.93 20.52
C TYR A 105 71.25 8.44 20.52
N LYS A 106 70.78 7.73 19.50
CA LYS A 106 71.00 6.31 19.26
C LYS A 106 71.94 6.14 18.06
N SER A 107 73.12 5.61 18.30
CA SER A 107 74.12 5.33 17.26
C SER A 107 73.88 3.95 16.65
N ASN A 108 73.84 3.87 15.32
CA ASN A 108 73.62 2.63 14.55
C ASN A 108 72.35 1.86 14.96
N ASP A 109 71.33 2.56 15.44
CA ASP A 109 70.07 1.99 15.89
C ASP A 109 68.92 2.96 15.60
N THR A 110 67.97 2.51 14.79
CA THR A 110 66.74 3.25 14.45
C THR A 110 65.49 2.60 15.02
N THR A 111 65.64 1.59 15.87
CA THR A 111 64.51 0.93 16.54
C THR A 111 63.89 1.85 17.57
N VAL A 112 62.58 1.73 17.78
CA VAL A 112 61.84 2.49 18.79
C VAL A 112 61.38 1.52 19.86
N THR A 113 61.75 1.77 21.11
CA THR A 113 61.35 0.96 22.25
C THR A 113 60.10 1.53 22.90
N ARG A 114 59.05 0.71 23.00
CA ARG A 114 57.79 1.05 23.68
C ARG A 114 57.37 -0.13 24.56
N ASN A 115 57.69 -0.05 25.84
CA ASN A 115 57.35 -1.06 26.85
C ASN A 115 56.98 -0.37 28.17
N GLU A 116 56.82 -1.14 29.25
CA GLU A 116 56.36 -0.62 30.55
C GLU A 116 57.35 0.35 31.23
N THR A 117 58.65 0.26 30.93
CA THR A 117 59.68 1.07 31.59
C THR A 117 60.30 2.13 30.69
N THR A 118 60.11 2.02 29.38
CA THR A 118 60.68 2.93 28.39
C THR A 118 59.73 3.14 27.23
N TYR A 119 59.49 4.40 26.90
CA TYR A 119 58.69 4.78 25.74
C TYR A 119 59.43 5.82 24.89
N GLU A 120 59.66 5.49 23.62
CA GLU A 120 60.41 6.32 22.68
C GLU A 120 59.51 6.87 21.56
N LEU A 121 59.78 8.12 21.17
CA LEU A 121 59.26 8.77 19.97
C LEU A 121 60.44 9.18 19.07
N GLN A 122 60.54 8.61 17.87
CA GLN A 122 61.63 8.92 16.94
C GLN A 122 61.41 10.26 16.24
N LEU A 123 62.21 11.26 16.58
CA LEU A 123 62.11 12.60 15.98
C LEU A 123 62.73 12.64 14.59
N ALA A 124 63.87 11.97 14.40
CA ALA A 124 64.54 11.90 13.11
C ALA A 124 65.43 10.66 12.98
N VAL A 125 65.63 10.24 11.73
CA VAL A 125 66.69 9.30 11.34
C VAL A 125 67.78 10.09 10.63
N ILE A 126 69.03 9.86 11.04
CA ILE A 126 70.21 10.52 10.49
C ILE A 126 70.96 9.50 9.66
N ASN A 127 71.05 9.75 8.37
CA ASN A 127 71.94 9.00 7.50
C ASN A 127 73.38 9.47 7.74
N VAL A 128 74.28 8.57 8.09
CA VAL A 128 75.70 8.87 8.27
C VAL A 128 76.47 8.14 7.18
N PRO A 129 76.75 8.79 6.04
CA PRO A 129 77.53 8.19 4.97
C PRO A 129 78.96 7.87 5.43
N LYS A 130 79.57 6.85 4.84
CA LYS A 130 80.98 6.53 5.08
C LYS A 130 81.87 7.71 4.72
N ASN A 131 82.89 7.94 5.54
CA ASN A 131 83.83 9.06 5.42
C ASN A 131 83.18 10.46 5.46
N ALA A 132 81.92 10.59 5.92
CA ALA A 132 81.30 11.90 6.08
C ALA A 132 82.08 12.75 7.10
N THR A 133 82.39 13.99 6.71
CA THR A 133 83.01 15.00 7.58
C THR A 133 82.00 16.00 8.14
N GLN A 134 80.76 15.95 7.63
CA GLN A 134 79.66 16.80 8.07
C GLN A 134 78.33 16.05 7.89
N ILE A 135 77.36 16.38 8.75
CA ILE A 135 75.95 16.01 8.56
C ILE A 135 75.24 17.26 8.04
N THR A 136 74.50 17.12 6.94
CA THR A 136 73.69 18.18 6.37
C THR A 136 72.21 17.94 6.66
N ASP A 137 71.36 18.95 6.43
CA ASP A 137 69.90 18.77 6.58
C ASP A 137 69.35 17.70 5.62
N ALA A 138 70.00 17.45 4.47
CA ALA A 138 69.61 16.40 3.53
C ALA A 138 69.87 14.98 4.07
N ASP A 139 70.78 14.84 5.03
CA ASP A 139 71.07 13.58 5.71
C ASP A 139 70.08 13.28 6.84
N ILE A 140 69.22 14.24 7.20
CA ILE A 140 68.27 14.13 8.31
C ILE A 140 66.86 13.91 7.74
N THR A 141 66.31 12.73 7.99
CA THR A 141 64.92 12.41 7.67
C THR A 141 64.04 12.68 8.88
N ASP A 142 63.15 13.67 8.78
CA ASP A 142 62.19 14.03 9.82
C ASP A 142 61.13 12.93 9.98
N MET A 143 61.00 12.39 11.20
CA MET A 143 60.08 11.30 11.53
C MET A 143 58.90 11.76 12.39
N ARG A 144 58.82 13.04 12.76
CA ARG A 144 57.78 13.55 13.68
C ARG A 144 56.37 13.36 13.14
N GLY A 145 56.19 13.47 11.83
CA GLY A 145 54.91 13.22 11.16
C GLY A 145 54.56 11.75 10.93
N ASN A 146 55.47 10.82 11.24
CA ASN A 146 55.22 9.38 11.07
C ASN A 146 54.57 8.81 12.34
N SER A 147 53.27 8.53 12.28
CA SER A 147 52.47 8.03 13.41
C SER A 147 52.92 6.66 13.94
N ASN A 148 53.68 5.87 13.17
CA ASN A 148 54.14 4.55 13.62
C ASN A 148 55.29 4.66 14.64
N VAL A 149 56.17 5.65 14.48
CA VAL A 149 57.40 5.79 15.30
C VAL A 149 57.41 7.04 16.16
N CYS A 150 56.59 8.04 15.82
CA CYS A 150 56.41 9.28 16.55
C CYS A 150 54.93 9.66 16.52
N GLY A 151 54.56 10.69 15.76
CA GLY A 151 53.20 11.22 15.66
C GLY A 151 53.06 12.60 16.29
N TRP A 152 52.01 13.30 15.89
CA TRP A 152 51.68 14.61 16.44
C TRP A 152 50.74 14.46 17.64
N CYS A 153 50.96 15.30 18.64
CA CYS A 153 50.04 15.43 19.76
C CYS A 153 48.81 16.24 19.28
N THR A 154 47.66 15.58 19.19
CA THR A 154 46.37 16.20 18.84
C THR A 154 45.31 15.86 19.90
N PRO A 155 44.39 16.80 20.18
CA PRO A 155 43.26 16.50 21.04
C PRO A 155 42.09 15.82 20.34
N PHE A 156 42.11 15.76 19.00
CA PHE A 156 40.96 15.33 18.20
C PHE A 156 40.95 13.83 17.92
N ASP A 157 42.11 13.16 17.87
CA ASP A 157 42.20 11.72 17.61
C ASP A 157 41.63 10.87 18.78
N ASN A 158 41.55 11.44 19.98
CA ASN A 158 40.94 10.79 21.14
C ASN A 158 39.39 10.81 21.12
N VAL A 159 38.76 11.47 20.15
CA VAL A 159 37.29 11.48 20.02
C VAL A 159 36.83 10.19 19.33
N ASN A 160 36.43 9.20 20.12
CA ASN A 160 35.84 7.97 19.61
C ASN A 160 34.44 8.24 19.04
N VAL A 161 34.30 8.17 17.71
CA VAL A 161 33.01 8.27 16.98
C VAL A 161 32.52 6.93 16.44
N ASP A 162 33.20 5.82 16.75
CA ASP A 162 32.91 4.49 16.17
C ASP A 162 31.47 4.07 16.47
N GLY A 163 30.98 4.31 17.70
CA GLY A 163 29.59 3.99 18.06
C GLY A 163 28.54 4.81 17.32
N LEU A 164 28.87 6.05 16.91
CA LEU A 164 27.99 6.87 16.07
C LEU A 164 27.99 6.34 14.63
N VAL A 165 29.16 5.98 14.10
CA VAL A 165 29.31 5.43 12.75
C VAL A 165 28.57 4.10 12.61
N ASP A 166 28.67 3.20 13.60
CA ASP A 166 27.97 1.92 13.60
C ASP A 166 26.45 2.10 13.71
N GLN A 167 25.98 3.06 14.51
CA GLN A 167 24.56 3.41 14.57
C GLN A 167 24.04 3.92 13.21
N TYR A 168 24.81 4.77 12.51
CA TYR A 168 24.44 5.24 11.18
C TYR A 168 24.41 4.11 10.15
N LYS A 169 25.41 3.21 10.15
CA LYS A 169 25.42 2.04 9.26
C LYS A 169 24.20 1.15 9.47
N SER A 170 23.85 0.86 10.72
CA SER A 170 22.67 0.06 11.05
C SER A 170 21.37 0.68 10.53
N ILE A 171 21.22 2.01 10.59
CA ILE A 171 20.05 2.71 10.03
C ILE A 171 19.99 2.56 8.51
N PHE A 172 21.13 2.67 7.81
CA PHE A 172 21.18 2.49 6.36
C PHE A 172 20.88 1.06 5.93
N GLU A 173 21.48 0.07 6.60
CA GLU A 173 21.25 -1.36 6.33
C GLU A 173 19.79 -1.75 6.59
N GLN A 174 19.18 -1.24 7.65
CA GLN A 174 17.76 -1.45 7.92
C GLN A 174 16.87 -0.81 6.84
N GLY A 175 17.20 0.42 6.40
CA GLY A 175 16.47 1.08 5.32
C GLY A 175 16.55 0.32 3.99
N GLU A 176 17.69 -0.27 3.67
CA GLU A 176 17.86 -1.13 2.49
C GLU A 176 17.03 -2.41 2.60
N ALA A 177 17.06 -3.08 3.74
CA ALA A 177 16.28 -4.29 3.98
C ALA A 177 14.76 -4.04 3.90
N ASP A 178 14.28 -2.94 4.51
CA ASP A 178 12.88 -2.55 4.48
C ASP A 178 12.43 -2.22 3.04
N PHE A 179 13.29 -1.54 2.27
CA PHE A 179 13.00 -1.24 0.86
C PHE A 179 12.93 -2.51 0.01
N ILE A 180 13.88 -3.44 0.17
CA ILE A 180 13.88 -4.70 -0.59
C ILE A 180 12.65 -5.54 -0.24
N ALA A 181 12.29 -5.65 1.04
CA ALA A 181 11.10 -6.39 1.47
C ALA A 181 9.80 -5.80 0.90
N TRP A 182 9.67 -4.46 0.94
CA TRP A 182 8.54 -3.78 0.31
C TRP A 182 8.54 -4.00 -1.21
N PHE A 183 9.69 -3.88 -1.86
CA PHE A 183 9.82 -4.01 -3.31
C PHE A 183 9.48 -5.42 -3.79
N ASP A 184 9.96 -6.47 -3.12
CA ASP A 184 9.64 -7.86 -3.44
C ASP A 184 8.15 -8.17 -3.24
N SER A 185 7.54 -7.60 -2.20
CA SER A 185 6.09 -7.69 -2.00
C SER A 185 5.31 -7.07 -3.17
N MET A 186 5.68 -5.87 -3.60
CA MET A 186 5.05 -5.24 -4.77
C MET A 186 5.35 -6.00 -6.07
N LYS A 187 6.56 -6.51 -6.23
CA LYS A 187 6.96 -7.27 -7.40
C LYS A 187 6.14 -8.54 -7.51
N ASN A 188 5.96 -9.31 -6.44
CA ASN A 188 5.12 -10.52 -6.44
C ASN A 188 3.66 -10.22 -6.80
N GLN A 189 3.13 -9.07 -6.39
CA GLN A 189 1.79 -8.64 -6.81
C GLN A 189 1.71 -8.30 -8.30
N LEU A 190 2.82 -7.87 -8.91
CA LEU A 190 2.87 -7.37 -10.28
C LEU A 190 3.44 -8.35 -11.31
N SER A 191 4.29 -9.30 -10.91
CA SER A 191 5.19 -10.00 -11.84
C SER A 191 4.72 -11.38 -12.31
N GLU A 192 3.86 -12.08 -11.58
CA GLU A 192 3.55 -13.47 -11.97
C GLU A 192 2.30 -13.63 -12.83
N ASP A 193 1.25 -12.86 -12.59
CA ASP A 193 0.09 -12.88 -13.49
C ASP A 193 -0.83 -11.68 -13.26
N ALA A 194 -0.29 -10.47 -13.06
CA ALA A 194 -1.14 -9.30 -12.79
C ALA A 194 -2.18 -9.08 -13.90
N ALA A 195 -1.77 -9.29 -15.16
CA ALA A 195 -2.66 -9.27 -16.31
C ALA A 195 -3.63 -10.47 -16.32
N GLY A 196 -3.19 -11.69 -16.01
CA GLY A 196 -4.08 -12.87 -15.95
C GLY A 196 -5.07 -12.82 -14.78
N ASN A 197 -4.66 -12.35 -13.61
CA ASN A 197 -5.51 -12.11 -12.45
C ASN A 197 -6.57 -11.04 -12.73
N LEU A 198 -6.17 -9.93 -13.37
CA LEU A 198 -7.13 -8.92 -13.82
C LEU A 198 -8.07 -9.51 -14.90
N GLN A 199 -7.56 -10.32 -15.82
CA GLN A 199 -8.40 -11.00 -16.82
C GLN A 199 -9.39 -11.98 -16.17
N ASN A 200 -8.97 -12.69 -15.12
CA ASN A 200 -9.83 -13.58 -14.33
C ASN A 200 -10.93 -12.76 -13.62
N GLN A 201 -10.59 -11.63 -13.00
CA GLN A 201 -11.57 -10.72 -12.39
C GLN A 201 -12.56 -10.15 -13.42
N VAL A 202 -12.07 -9.77 -14.61
CA VAL A 202 -12.92 -9.28 -15.71
C VAL A 202 -13.87 -10.38 -16.21
N ASN A 203 -13.38 -11.61 -16.35
CA ASN A 203 -14.19 -12.76 -16.76
C ASN A 203 -15.27 -13.06 -15.72
N ASP A 204 -14.95 -13.03 -14.43
CA ASP A 204 -15.91 -13.25 -13.36
C ASP A 204 -17.02 -12.18 -13.33
N ILE A 205 -16.64 -10.90 -13.44
CA ILE A 205 -17.61 -9.79 -13.56
C ILE A 205 -18.49 -9.96 -14.80
N LYS A 206 -17.91 -10.36 -15.93
CA LYS A 206 -18.68 -10.59 -17.17
C LYS A 206 -19.72 -11.71 -16.98
N THR A 207 -19.33 -12.81 -16.36
CA THR A 207 -20.24 -13.91 -16.01
C THR A 207 -21.35 -13.44 -15.08
N GLN A 208 -21.02 -12.73 -13.98
CA GLN A 208 -22.02 -12.19 -13.07
C GLN A 208 -22.97 -11.19 -13.77
N VAL A 209 -22.47 -10.36 -14.69
CA VAL A 209 -23.31 -9.47 -15.50
C VAL A 209 -24.22 -10.27 -16.43
N ASP A 210 -23.73 -11.33 -17.06
CA ASP A 210 -24.52 -12.16 -17.95
C ASP A 210 -25.56 -13.02 -17.19
N GLU A 211 -25.26 -13.47 -15.97
CA GLU A 211 -26.21 -14.16 -15.08
C GLU A 211 -27.26 -13.19 -14.50
N ASN A 212 -26.84 -11.99 -14.11
CA ASN A 212 -27.76 -10.95 -13.61
C ASN A 212 -28.60 -10.30 -14.71
N LYS A 213 -28.26 -10.51 -15.99
CA LYS A 213 -29.20 -10.34 -17.11
C LYS A 213 -30.22 -11.48 -17.12
N VAL A 214 -30.93 -11.69 -16.01
CA VAL A 214 -32.23 -12.36 -16.07
C VAL A 214 -33.03 -11.58 -17.11
N ASN A 215 -33.31 -12.19 -18.26
CA ASN A 215 -33.92 -11.46 -19.36
C ASN A 215 -35.23 -10.88 -18.84
N MET A 216 -35.50 -9.61 -19.12
CA MET A 216 -36.77 -9.00 -18.72
C MET A 216 -37.98 -9.82 -19.22
N SER A 217 -37.81 -10.54 -20.33
CA SER A 217 -38.76 -11.54 -20.85
C SER A 217 -39.00 -12.71 -19.89
N ASP A 218 -37.98 -13.21 -19.19
CA ASP A 218 -38.09 -14.35 -18.27
C ASP A 218 -38.83 -13.95 -16.99
N LEU A 219 -38.55 -12.74 -16.47
CA LEU A 219 -39.32 -12.17 -15.36
C LEU A 219 -40.77 -11.90 -15.76
N LEU A 220 -40.99 -11.31 -16.94
CA LEU A 220 -42.35 -11.05 -17.41
C LEU A 220 -43.10 -12.36 -17.75
N ALA A 221 -42.41 -13.43 -18.14
CA ALA A 221 -43.01 -14.74 -18.32
C ALA A 221 -43.50 -15.37 -17.00
N LEU A 222 -42.87 -15.03 -15.87
CA LEU A 222 -43.36 -15.40 -14.54
C LEU A 222 -44.61 -14.59 -14.14
N VAL A 223 -44.67 -13.30 -14.52
CA VAL A 223 -45.83 -12.43 -14.24
C VAL A 223 -47.02 -12.77 -15.14
N TYR A 224 -46.77 -13.09 -16.41
CA TYR A 224 -47.78 -13.46 -17.40
C TYR A 224 -47.50 -14.86 -17.95
N PRO A 225 -47.77 -15.94 -17.21
CA PRO A 225 -47.64 -17.31 -17.71
C PRO A 225 -48.63 -17.59 -18.86
N VAL A 226 -48.44 -18.71 -19.56
CA VAL A 226 -49.43 -19.18 -20.56
C VAL A 226 -50.80 -19.31 -19.90
N GLY A 227 -51.83 -18.74 -20.54
CA GLY A 227 -53.19 -18.62 -20.02
C GLY A 227 -53.49 -17.30 -19.29
N ALA A 228 -52.49 -16.47 -19.00
CA ALA A 228 -52.69 -15.17 -18.34
C ALA A 228 -53.39 -14.16 -19.27
N TYR A 229 -54.17 -13.26 -18.66
CA TYR A 229 -54.87 -12.19 -19.36
C TYR A 229 -54.20 -10.84 -19.12
N TYR A 230 -54.03 -10.07 -20.20
CA TYR A 230 -53.59 -8.67 -20.18
C TYR A 230 -54.70 -7.77 -20.70
N MET A 231 -54.98 -6.66 -20.01
CA MET A 231 -56.05 -5.73 -20.34
C MET A 231 -55.49 -4.31 -20.50
N SER A 232 -55.80 -3.64 -21.60
CA SER A 232 -55.34 -2.27 -21.87
C SER A 232 -56.39 -1.44 -22.59
N ALA A 233 -56.33 -0.12 -22.44
CA ALA A 233 -57.10 0.80 -23.26
C ALA A 233 -56.48 1.01 -24.64
N LEU A 234 -55.22 0.61 -24.82
CA LEU A 234 -54.45 0.73 -26.06
C LEU A 234 -54.56 -0.56 -26.89
N GLU A 235 -54.47 -0.41 -28.21
CA GLU A 235 -54.61 -1.52 -29.15
C GLU A 235 -53.35 -2.36 -29.35
N THR A 236 -52.21 -1.89 -28.86
CA THR A 236 -50.89 -2.52 -29.03
C THR A 236 -50.91 -3.96 -28.52
N GLU A 237 -50.47 -4.89 -29.36
CA GLU A 237 -50.35 -6.29 -29.01
C GLU A 237 -49.27 -6.49 -27.93
N PRO A 238 -49.51 -7.29 -26.89
CA PRO A 238 -48.54 -7.51 -25.82
C PRO A 238 -47.21 -8.10 -26.30
N ALA A 239 -47.20 -8.91 -27.36
CA ALA A 239 -45.97 -9.38 -27.99
C ALA A 239 -45.08 -8.23 -28.47
N THR A 240 -45.68 -7.16 -29.00
CA THR A 240 -44.96 -5.94 -29.43
C THR A 240 -44.55 -5.08 -28.24
N LEU A 241 -45.38 -5.02 -27.19
CA LEU A 241 -45.10 -4.21 -26.01
C LEU A 241 -44.02 -4.81 -25.10
N PHE A 242 -44.10 -6.10 -24.84
CA PHE A 242 -43.22 -6.81 -23.91
C PHE A 242 -42.06 -7.52 -24.62
N GLY A 243 -42.12 -7.69 -25.93
CA GLY A 243 -41.10 -8.37 -26.72
C GLY A 243 -41.06 -9.90 -26.55
N PHE A 244 -42.11 -10.50 -25.98
CA PHE A 244 -42.21 -11.95 -25.78
C PHE A 244 -43.65 -12.46 -25.76
N GLY A 245 -43.80 -13.77 -25.98
CA GLY A 245 -45.07 -14.50 -25.93
C GLY A 245 -45.94 -14.35 -27.17
N THR A 246 -46.82 -15.31 -27.36
CA THR A 246 -47.88 -15.26 -28.38
C THR A 246 -49.20 -14.92 -27.70
N TRP A 247 -49.93 -13.94 -28.24
CA TRP A 247 -51.12 -13.39 -27.57
C TRP A 247 -52.32 -13.38 -28.49
N GLU A 248 -53.44 -13.92 -28.01
CA GLU A 248 -54.70 -13.95 -28.73
C GLU A 248 -55.67 -12.89 -28.20
N ARG A 249 -56.33 -12.16 -29.10
CA ARG A 249 -57.26 -11.08 -28.73
C ARG A 249 -58.65 -11.60 -28.43
N ILE A 250 -59.13 -11.38 -27.21
CA ILE A 250 -60.51 -11.67 -26.81
C ILE A 250 -61.42 -10.52 -27.23
N LYS A 251 -62.44 -10.82 -28.05
CA LYS A 251 -63.36 -9.82 -28.61
C LYS A 251 -64.80 -10.10 -28.19
N GLY A 252 -65.53 -9.04 -27.81
CA GLY A 252 -66.99 -9.07 -27.64
C GLY A 252 -67.50 -9.97 -26.52
N ARG A 253 -66.68 -10.27 -25.50
CA ARG A 253 -67.01 -11.16 -24.39
C ARG A 253 -66.63 -10.52 -23.05
N THR A 254 -67.38 -10.87 -22.00
CA THR A 254 -67.06 -10.53 -20.61
C THR A 254 -66.41 -11.76 -19.97
N LEU A 255 -65.33 -11.56 -19.22
CA LEU A 255 -64.71 -12.63 -18.45
C LEU A 255 -65.56 -12.94 -17.22
N VAL A 256 -65.83 -14.23 -17.01
CA VAL A 256 -66.54 -14.75 -15.84
C VAL A 256 -65.56 -15.67 -15.12
N GLY A 257 -65.51 -15.56 -13.78
CA GLY A 257 -64.69 -16.46 -12.98
C GLY A 257 -65.15 -17.91 -13.14
N VAL A 258 -64.20 -18.83 -13.21
CA VAL A 258 -64.50 -20.26 -13.16
C VAL A 258 -65.16 -20.57 -11.82
N ASP A 259 -66.23 -21.36 -11.87
CA ASP A 259 -66.88 -21.94 -10.71
C ASP A 259 -66.93 -23.45 -10.93
N GLU A 260 -66.02 -24.17 -10.28
CA GLU A 260 -65.87 -25.63 -10.45
C GLU A 260 -67.14 -26.42 -10.05
N SER A 261 -68.08 -25.78 -9.34
CA SER A 261 -69.35 -26.39 -8.96
C SER A 261 -70.48 -26.21 -10.00
N ASP A 262 -70.32 -25.28 -10.95
CA ASP A 262 -71.31 -25.00 -11.98
C ASP A 262 -70.99 -25.73 -13.30
N SER A 263 -71.95 -26.53 -13.80
CA SER A 263 -71.74 -27.34 -15.02
C SER A 263 -71.33 -26.54 -16.28
N MET A 264 -71.76 -25.28 -16.39
CA MET A 264 -71.50 -24.41 -17.52
C MET A 264 -70.23 -23.56 -17.34
N LEU A 265 -69.81 -23.31 -16.09
CA LEU A 265 -68.65 -22.45 -15.76
C LEU A 265 -67.46 -23.22 -15.13
N ALA A 266 -67.53 -24.55 -15.04
CA ALA A 266 -66.55 -25.38 -14.32
C ALA A 266 -65.11 -25.39 -14.86
N GLU A 267 -64.84 -24.83 -16.05
CA GLU A 267 -63.48 -24.81 -16.61
C GLU A 267 -63.20 -23.49 -17.31
N ALA A 268 -61.91 -23.12 -17.38
CA ALA A 268 -61.46 -21.94 -18.10
C ALA A 268 -61.71 -22.08 -19.61
N ASN A 269 -61.82 -20.94 -20.31
CA ASN A 269 -62.04 -20.86 -21.75
C ASN A 269 -63.38 -21.46 -22.25
N LYS A 270 -64.30 -21.83 -21.35
CA LYS A 270 -65.68 -22.14 -21.75
C LYS A 270 -66.33 -20.87 -22.29
N GLU A 271 -66.89 -20.98 -23.48
CA GLU A 271 -67.66 -19.92 -24.11
C GLU A 271 -69.15 -20.17 -23.98
N GLY A 272 -69.91 -19.11 -23.69
CA GLY A 272 -71.35 -19.18 -23.55
C GLY A 272 -71.98 -17.81 -23.73
N GLY A 273 -73.31 -17.77 -23.67
CA GLY A 273 -74.09 -16.59 -23.99
C GLY A 273 -74.45 -16.52 -25.48
N SER A 274 -75.62 -15.96 -25.76
CA SER A 274 -76.11 -15.77 -27.13
C SER A 274 -76.09 -14.28 -27.45
N THR A 275 -75.52 -13.92 -28.59
CA THR A 275 -75.79 -12.61 -29.18
C THR A 275 -77.24 -12.64 -29.66
N ASN A 276 -78.06 -11.85 -29.00
CA ASN A 276 -79.45 -11.55 -29.30
C ASN A 276 -79.87 -11.75 -30.79
N PRO A 277 -81.10 -12.25 -31.09
CA PRO A 277 -82.27 -12.25 -30.21
C PRO A 277 -82.81 -13.62 -29.79
N LEU A 278 -83.52 -13.60 -28.66
CA LEU A 278 -84.26 -14.75 -28.12
C LEU A 278 -85.21 -15.29 -29.20
N THR A 279 -85.14 -16.58 -29.50
CA THR A 279 -86.03 -17.23 -30.45
C THR A 279 -87.49 -16.95 -30.08
N LYS A 280 -88.28 -16.47 -31.05
CA LYS A 280 -89.73 -16.30 -30.91
C LYS A 280 -90.32 -17.57 -30.31
N HIS A 281 -90.84 -17.49 -29.09
CA HIS A 281 -91.54 -18.61 -28.47
C HIS A 281 -93.05 -18.36 -28.51
N SER A 282 -93.81 -19.45 -28.58
CA SER A 282 -95.27 -19.45 -28.52
C SER A 282 -95.71 -20.24 -27.31
N HIS A 283 -96.75 -19.77 -26.64
CA HIS A 283 -97.46 -20.56 -25.63
C HIS A 283 -98.71 -21.15 -26.27
N SER A 284 -98.95 -22.43 -26.02
CA SER A 284 -100.21 -23.10 -26.35
C SER A 284 -100.96 -23.42 -25.05
N ALA A 285 -102.29 -23.25 -25.06
CA ALA A 285 -103.12 -23.76 -23.98
C ALA A 285 -103.33 -25.26 -24.21
N SER A 286 -103.04 -26.09 -23.21
CA SER A 286 -103.01 -27.54 -23.36
C SER A 286 -104.40 -28.20 -23.39
N ASN A 287 -105.48 -27.49 -23.04
CA ASN A 287 -106.85 -28.00 -23.14
C ASN A 287 -107.91 -26.88 -23.23
N GLY A 288 -108.76 -26.95 -24.28
CA GLY A 288 -109.94 -26.11 -24.46
C GLY A 288 -109.88 -25.20 -25.70
N ASN A 289 -110.98 -25.16 -26.47
CA ASN A 289 -111.17 -24.17 -27.54
C ASN A 289 -111.60 -22.85 -26.90
N PHE A 290 -110.77 -21.81 -26.99
CA PHE A 290 -111.16 -20.46 -26.58
C PHE A 290 -111.82 -19.74 -27.77
N THR A 291 -112.98 -19.12 -27.53
CA THR A 291 -113.63 -18.25 -28.52
C THR A 291 -113.06 -16.85 -28.38
N TYR A 292 -112.42 -16.33 -29.42
CA TYR A 292 -111.90 -14.96 -29.42
C TYR A 292 -112.44 -14.17 -30.62
N ALA A 293 -112.61 -12.87 -30.41
CA ALA A 293 -112.98 -11.94 -31.47
C ALA A 293 -111.76 -11.67 -32.35
N VAL A 294 -111.87 -11.92 -33.66
CA VAL A 294 -110.80 -11.64 -34.62
C VAL A 294 -111.01 -10.28 -35.28
N SER A 295 -109.96 -9.44 -35.26
CA SER A 295 -109.95 -8.14 -35.94
C SER A 295 -109.80 -8.33 -37.46
N GLY A 296 -110.55 -7.57 -38.25
CA GLY A 296 -110.44 -7.54 -39.73
C GLY A 296 -111.23 -8.59 -40.49
N LYS A 297 -112.07 -9.42 -39.81
CA LYS A 297 -113.02 -10.31 -40.46
C LYS A 297 -114.44 -10.10 -39.92
N SER A 298 -115.39 -9.91 -40.84
CA SER A 298 -116.81 -9.74 -40.56
C SER A 298 -117.61 -10.81 -41.30
N TRP A 299 -118.59 -11.44 -40.65
CA TRP A 299 -119.57 -12.28 -41.34
C TRP A 299 -120.78 -11.43 -41.73
N ALA A 300 -120.97 -11.25 -43.04
CA ALA A 300 -122.18 -10.64 -43.58
C ALA A 300 -123.27 -11.72 -43.70
N SER A 301 -124.21 -11.73 -42.76
CA SER A 301 -125.56 -12.23 -43.02
C SER A 301 -126.48 -11.01 -43.17
N GLY A 302 -127.58 -11.12 -43.91
CA GLY A 302 -128.40 -9.97 -44.36
C GLY A 302 -128.98 -9.05 -43.27
N THR A 303 -128.75 -9.36 -41.99
CA THR A 303 -129.25 -8.63 -40.81
C THR A 303 -128.16 -8.19 -39.83
N SER A 304 -126.87 -8.40 -40.13
CA SER A 304 -125.78 -8.10 -39.18
C SER A 304 -125.43 -6.59 -39.12
N PRO A 305 -125.32 -5.98 -37.92
CA PRO A 305 -124.88 -4.59 -37.74
C PRO A 305 -123.43 -4.32 -38.22
N SER A 306 -123.14 -3.09 -38.64
CA SER A 306 -121.86 -2.68 -39.27
C SER A 306 -120.58 -2.86 -38.43
N ALA A 307 -120.70 -3.20 -37.14
CA ALA A 307 -119.58 -3.39 -36.20
C ALA A 307 -119.48 -4.83 -35.65
N SER A 308 -120.06 -5.82 -36.33
CA SER A 308 -119.98 -7.21 -35.92
C SER A 308 -118.60 -7.82 -36.17
N TYR A 309 -117.95 -8.30 -35.10
CA TYR A 309 -116.73 -9.09 -35.18
C TYR A 309 -117.06 -10.56 -35.45
N ALA A 310 -116.28 -11.23 -36.30
CA ALA A 310 -116.34 -12.69 -36.39
C ALA A 310 -115.72 -13.32 -35.13
N LEU A 311 -116.40 -14.32 -34.56
CA LEU A 311 -115.86 -15.15 -33.49
C LEU A 311 -115.20 -16.38 -34.12
N GLN A 312 -113.92 -16.61 -33.82
CA GLN A 312 -113.18 -17.78 -34.28
C GLN A 312 -112.75 -18.63 -33.07
N THR A 313 -112.77 -19.95 -33.22
CA THR A 313 -112.17 -20.87 -32.25
C THR A 313 -110.74 -21.16 -32.64
N GLY A 314 -109.83 -21.13 -31.67
CA GLY A 314 -108.43 -21.48 -31.88
C GLY A 314 -107.72 -21.75 -30.56
N THR A 315 -106.56 -22.40 -30.66
CA THR A 315 -105.79 -22.92 -29.52
C THR A 315 -104.51 -22.14 -29.22
N GLY A 316 -104.22 -21.08 -29.98
CA GLY A 316 -102.99 -20.30 -29.87
C GLY A 316 -103.23 -18.85 -29.44
N THR A 317 -102.36 -18.32 -28.58
CA THR A 317 -102.26 -16.87 -28.35
C THR A 317 -101.43 -16.22 -29.45
N ALA A 318 -101.67 -14.94 -29.74
CA ALA A 318 -100.81 -14.18 -30.63
C ALA A 318 -99.41 -14.03 -30.00
N SER A 319 -98.37 -14.14 -30.81
CA SER A 319 -96.99 -14.01 -30.33
C SER A 319 -96.72 -12.58 -29.84
N SER A 320 -96.14 -12.45 -28.65
CA SER A 320 -95.68 -11.17 -28.10
C SER A 320 -94.14 -11.13 -28.11
N GLY A 321 -93.57 -10.00 -28.50
CA GLY A 321 -92.13 -9.80 -28.66
C GLY A 321 -91.73 -9.39 -30.08
N SER A 322 -90.81 -8.44 -30.21
CA SER A 322 -90.46 -7.80 -31.48
C SER A 322 -89.22 -8.41 -32.16
N ASN A 323 -88.61 -9.44 -31.56
CA ASN A 323 -87.34 -10.05 -32.01
C ASN A 323 -86.22 -9.02 -32.28
N THR A 324 -86.33 -7.84 -31.67
CA THR A 324 -85.42 -6.72 -31.85
C THR A 324 -84.83 -6.37 -30.49
N ASN A 325 -83.50 -6.47 -30.45
CA ASN A 325 -82.57 -6.16 -29.36
C ASN A 325 -83.16 -5.94 -27.95
N HIS A 326 -83.03 -6.94 -27.08
CA HIS A 326 -83.26 -6.73 -25.65
C HIS A 326 -82.04 -6.04 -25.02
N ALA A 327 -82.27 -5.00 -24.21
CA ALA A 327 -81.24 -4.26 -23.47
C ALA A 327 -80.68 -5.06 -22.26
N ASN A 328 -80.32 -6.33 -22.45
CA ASN A 328 -79.71 -7.16 -21.42
C ASN A 328 -78.20 -6.91 -21.27
N TRP A 329 -77.74 -5.75 -21.73
CA TRP A 329 -76.36 -5.33 -21.56
C TRP A 329 -76.27 -4.57 -20.23
N GLN A 330 -75.55 -5.13 -19.26
CA GLN A 330 -75.10 -4.35 -18.12
C GLN A 330 -74.24 -3.17 -18.61
N PRO A 331 -74.25 -2.00 -17.96
CA PRO A 331 -73.33 -0.91 -18.32
C PRO A 331 -71.88 -1.41 -18.41
N PHE A 332 -71.21 -1.15 -19.52
CA PHE A 332 -69.86 -1.66 -19.78
C PHE A 332 -68.93 -0.58 -20.34
N LYS A 333 -67.62 -0.78 -20.14
CA LYS A 333 -66.55 -0.02 -20.80
C LYS A 333 -65.64 -1.02 -21.52
N THR A 334 -65.34 -0.74 -22.79
CA THR A 334 -64.53 -1.64 -23.61
C THR A 334 -63.05 -1.42 -23.38
N ALA A 335 -62.30 -2.51 -23.27
CA ALA A 335 -60.83 -2.55 -23.26
C ALA A 335 -60.35 -3.64 -24.22
N TYR A 336 -59.10 -3.55 -24.66
CA TYR A 336 -58.41 -4.59 -25.40
C TYR A 336 -57.95 -5.66 -24.41
N ILE A 337 -58.50 -6.87 -24.54
CA ILE A 337 -58.18 -8.01 -23.68
C ILE A 337 -57.41 -9.02 -24.54
N TRP A 338 -56.26 -9.45 -24.02
CA TRP A 338 -55.38 -10.42 -24.66
C TRP A 338 -55.13 -11.59 -23.72
N GLN A 339 -55.11 -12.81 -24.25
CA GLN A 339 -54.74 -14.01 -23.52
C GLN A 339 -53.42 -14.55 -24.08
N ARG A 340 -52.46 -14.86 -23.21
CA ARG A 340 -51.21 -15.47 -23.65
C ARG A 340 -51.45 -16.94 -23.98
N THR A 341 -51.08 -17.36 -25.19
CA THR A 341 -51.24 -18.75 -25.65
C THR A 341 -49.93 -19.52 -25.65
N GLU A 342 -48.79 -18.84 -25.81
CA GLU A 342 -47.43 -19.42 -25.80
C GLU A 342 -46.40 -18.48 -25.15
#